data_AF-A0A0P1LC47-F1
#
_entry.id   AF-A0A0P1LC47-F1
#
_cell.length_a   1.000
_cell.length_b   1.000
_cell.length_c   1.000
_cell.angle_alpha   90.00
_cell.angle_beta   90.00
_cell.angle_gamma   90.00
#
_symmetry.space_group_name_H-M   'P 1'
#
loop_
_entity.id
_entity.type
_entity.pdbx_description
1 polymer ?
#
loop_
_entity_poly.entity_id
_entity_poly.type
_entity_poly.pdbx_seq_one_letter_code
_entity_poly.pdbx_strand_id
1 'polypeptide(L)'
;MVKLKIFSFVLLLNFSLAQYKFAIIPFDDLSGFKGKWNLKIEVPRYLGDFILKFYGVEVLPIDSVIGMAKGLDFKDAFLFSELNKKFGVEHIISGKVLTFKISRFTTGFPLMAGYESYNAEVDIEVEIYNALTGERNVIFGILGEVKERGLGLTLLGKPTDRYSEFYSLDFLKFGSNEFNKTIIGEAMRKAGMEFALRLKRYFPEIISGFSEAMDISGTTELKVSLVEGTILQIGKQNIVYVNLGSEDGIVAGMTLFVFDDGEKIGELEVVDVVNEHFSSCKVINSTAEIKKGNKVKARVVK
;
A
#
# COMPACT_ATOMS: atom_id res chain seq x y z
N MET A 1 -2.96 31.90 -62.53
CA MET A 1 -3.18 32.05 -61.07
C MET A 1 -3.22 30.67 -60.44
N VAL A 2 -2.12 30.26 -59.79
CA VAL A 2 -2.01 28.96 -59.12
C VAL A 2 -2.46 29.13 -57.67
N LYS A 3 -3.48 28.37 -57.24
CA LYS A 3 -3.92 28.33 -55.84
C LYS A 3 -3.01 27.39 -55.05
N LEU A 4 -2.21 27.96 -54.16
CA LEU A 4 -1.37 27.24 -53.21
C LEU A 4 -2.26 26.69 -52.08
N LYS A 5 -2.44 25.36 -52.02
CA LYS A 5 -3.03 24.70 -50.84
C LYS A 5 -1.94 24.56 -49.78
N ILE A 6 -2.01 25.41 -48.75
CA ILE A 6 -1.21 25.24 -47.54
C ILE A 6 -1.85 24.11 -46.73
N PHE A 7 -1.24 22.92 -46.79
CA PHE A 7 -1.50 21.86 -45.82
C PHE A 7 -0.80 22.25 -44.52
N SER A 8 -1.56 22.68 -43.52
CA SER A 8 -1.05 22.85 -42.17
C SER A 8 -0.92 21.48 -41.52
N PHE A 9 0.30 20.96 -41.47
CA PHE A 9 0.62 19.73 -40.76
C PHE A 9 0.78 20.10 -39.28
N VAL A 10 -0.29 19.95 -38.49
CA VAL A 10 -0.22 20.10 -37.03
C VAL A 10 0.46 18.85 -36.49
N LEU A 11 1.76 18.95 -36.26
CA LEU A 11 2.55 17.95 -35.54
C LEU A 11 2.15 18.03 -34.06
N LEU A 12 1.15 17.25 -33.65
CA LEU A 12 0.86 17.00 -32.23
C LEU A 12 1.99 16.15 -31.66
N LEU A 13 3.07 16.78 -31.21
CA LEU A 13 4.04 16.18 -30.31
C LEU A 13 3.36 16.02 -28.95
N ASN A 14 2.67 14.88 -28.76
CA ASN A 14 2.30 14.40 -27.43
C ASN A 14 3.58 13.97 -26.70
N PHE A 15 4.38 14.92 -26.23
CA PHE A 15 5.20 14.68 -25.05
C PHE A 15 4.23 14.65 -23.86
N SER A 16 3.62 13.48 -23.62
CA SER A 16 3.26 13.14 -22.25
C SER A 16 4.59 13.06 -21.51
N LEU A 17 4.99 14.16 -20.87
CA LEU A 17 5.91 14.05 -19.75
C LEU A 17 5.19 13.14 -18.76
N ALA A 18 5.73 11.96 -18.48
CA ALA A 18 5.21 11.11 -17.42
C ALA A 18 5.12 11.97 -16.15
N GLN A 19 3.91 12.24 -15.69
CA GLN A 19 3.65 13.13 -14.57
C GLN A 19 3.46 12.26 -13.34
N TYR A 20 4.57 11.95 -12.69
CA TYR A 20 4.55 11.23 -11.43
C TYR A 20 3.89 12.11 -10.38
N LYS A 21 2.94 11.57 -9.62
CA LYS A 21 2.27 12.35 -8.56
C LYS A 21 3.09 12.39 -7.28
N PHE A 22 3.80 11.31 -7.03
CA PHE A 22 4.67 11.16 -5.87
C PHE A 22 6.08 10.76 -6.29
N ALA A 23 7.08 11.24 -5.57
CA ALA A 23 8.39 10.58 -5.50
C ALA A 23 8.62 10.13 -4.06
N ILE A 24 9.32 9.01 -3.89
CA ILE A 24 9.71 8.53 -2.56
C ILE A 24 11.22 8.60 -2.43
N ILE A 25 11.69 9.22 -1.36
CA ILE A 25 13.12 9.33 -1.03
C ILE A 25 13.51 8.29 0.02
N PRO A 26 14.81 8.01 0.20
CA PRO A 26 15.27 7.16 1.29
C PRO A 26 14.76 7.62 2.66
N PHE A 27 14.31 6.67 3.46
CA PHE A 27 13.85 6.93 4.82
C PHE A 27 15.04 6.94 5.80
N ASP A 28 14.87 7.62 6.91
CA ASP A 28 15.74 7.45 8.07
C ASP A 28 15.44 6.10 8.73
N ASP A 29 16.46 5.41 9.22
CA ASP A 29 16.29 4.15 9.96
C ASP A 29 16.70 4.36 11.42
N LEU A 30 15.69 4.37 12.29
CA LEU A 30 15.81 4.49 13.74
C LEU A 30 15.42 3.20 14.46
N SER A 31 15.11 2.13 13.72
CA SER A 31 14.61 0.87 14.24
C SER A 31 15.64 0.05 15.01
N GLY A 32 16.92 0.32 14.76
CA GLY A 32 18.03 -0.49 15.27
C GLY A 32 18.09 -1.89 14.66
N PHE A 33 17.40 -2.14 13.54
CA PHE A 33 17.42 -3.41 12.83
C PHE A 33 18.85 -3.79 12.41
N LYS A 34 19.22 -5.04 12.65
CA LYS A 34 20.58 -5.57 12.39
C LYS A 34 20.63 -6.64 11.30
N GLY A 35 19.52 -6.89 10.61
CA GLY A 35 19.46 -7.87 9.52
C GLY A 35 20.06 -7.32 8.22
N LYS A 36 19.98 -8.12 7.15
CA LYS A 36 20.63 -7.76 5.86
C LYS A 36 19.86 -6.76 5.00
N TRP A 37 18.60 -6.49 5.31
CA TRP A 37 17.79 -5.55 4.54
C TRP A 37 18.19 -4.11 4.82
N ASN A 38 18.32 -3.31 3.76
CA ASN A 38 18.53 -1.88 3.89
C ASN A 38 17.17 -1.18 4.03
N LEU A 39 16.68 -1.04 5.26
CA LEU A 39 15.33 -0.50 5.52
C LEU A 39 15.15 0.94 5.01
N LYS A 40 16.23 1.73 4.93
CA LYS A 40 16.21 3.07 4.34
C LYS A 40 15.74 3.09 2.89
N ILE A 41 15.91 1.99 2.16
CA ILE A 41 15.57 1.85 0.75
C ILE A 41 14.39 0.90 0.56
N GLU A 42 14.42 -0.26 1.21
CA GLU A 42 13.45 -1.32 0.97
C GLU A 42 12.04 -0.97 1.48
N VAL A 43 11.93 -0.31 2.63
CA VAL A 43 10.64 0.15 3.18
C VAL A 43 9.98 1.19 2.27
N PRO A 44 10.63 2.33 1.93
CA PRO A 44 10.03 3.29 1.02
C PRO A 44 9.71 2.71 -0.36
N ARG A 45 10.58 1.83 -0.89
CA ARG A 45 10.31 1.11 -2.15
C ARG A 45 9.02 0.29 -2.06
N TYR A 46 8.86 -0.47 -0.98
CA TYR A 46 7.66 -1.27 -0.74
C TYR A 46 6.40 -0.40 -0.65
N LEU A 47 6.46 0.71 0.10
CA LEU A 47 5.32 1.62 0.24
C LEU A 47 4.94 2.29 -1.08
N GLY A 48 5.93 2.66 -1.90
CA GLY A 48 5.71 3.23 -3.23
C GLY A 48 5.03 2.24 -4.19
N ASP A 49 5.54 1.02 -4.24
CA ASP A 49 4.90 -0.04 -5.01
C ASP A 49 3.51 -0.38 -4.48
N PHE A 50 3.30 -0.31 -3.17
CA PHE A 50 2.01 -0.57 -2.56
C PHE A 50 0.95 0.43 -3.06
N ILE A 51 1.22 1.74 -3.00
CA ILE A 51 0.25 2.75 -3.48
C ILE A 51 0.11 2.77 -5.01
N LEU A 52 1.19 2.46 -5.75
CA LEU A 52 1.14 2.27 -7.19
C LEU A 52 0.19 1.12 -7.53
N LYS A 53 0.32 -0.02 -6.87
CA LYS A 53 -0.53 -1.20 -7.11
C LYS A 53 -1.95 -1.00 -6.59
N PHE A 54 -2.11 -0.41 -5.41
CA PHE A 54 -3.40 -0.25 -4.76
C PHE A 54 -4.27 0.84 -5.40
N TYR A 55 -3.70 1.98 -5.78
CA TYR A 55 -4.44 3.09 -6.38
C TYR A 55 -4.19 3.28 -7.88
N GLY A 56 -3.14 2.69 -8.45
CA GLY A 56 -2.74 2.98 -9.83
C GLY A 56 -2.07 4.34 -10.00
N VAL A 57 -1.63 4.97 -8.90
CA VAL A 57 -0.98 6.28 -8.96
C VAL A 57 0.50 6.11 -9.31
N GLU A 58 0.97 6.89 -10.29
CA GLU A 58 2.38 6.86 -10.68
C GLU A 58 3.29 7.41 -9.56
N VAL A 59 4.23 6.56 -9.13
CA VAL A 59 5.26 6.88 -8.15
C VAL A 59 6.61 6.81 -8.84
N LEU A 60 7.41 7.87 -8.74
CA LEU A 60 8.77 7.88 -9.25
C LEU A 60 9.61 6.89 -8.43
N PRO A 61 10.23 5.87 -9.07
CA PRO A 61 11.00 4.86 -8.35
C PRO A 61 12.16 5.46 -7.57
N ILE A 62 12.39 4.96 -6.35
CA ILE A 62 13.44 5.45 -5.44
C ILE A 62 14.84 5.41 -6.09
N ASP A 63 15.13 4.40 -6.91
CA ASP A 63 16.43 4.28 -7.57
C ASP A 63 16.68 5.44 -8.56
N SER A 64 15.63 5.99 -9.16
CA SER A 64 15.71 7.19 -10.03
C SER A 64 16.01 8.44 -9.21
N VAL A 65 15.42 8.55 -8.01
CA VAL A 65 15.70 9.65 -7.07
C VAL A 65 17.14 9.59 -6.59
N ILE A 66 17.63 8.41 -6.19
CA ILE A 66 19.02 8.20 -5.74
C ILE A 66 20.01 8.60 -6.84
N GLY A 67 19.77 8.17 -8.09
CA GLY A 67 20.61 8.54 -9.22
C GLY A 67 20.62 10.05 -9.51
N MET A 68 19.55 10.76 -9.16
CA MET A 68 19.46 12.20 -9.32
C MET A 68 20.12 12.99 -8.18
N ALA A 69 20.05 12.49 -6.95
CA ALA A 69 20.56 13.19 -5.78
C ALA A 69 22.05 13.55 -5.92
N LYS A 70 22.88 12.71 -6.54
CA LYS A 70 24.30 13.01 -6.86
C LYS A 70 25.10 13.63 -5.70
N GLY A 71 24.83 13.20 -4.47
CA GLY A 71 25.50 13.71 -3.25
C GLY A 71 24.79 14.85 -2.53
N LEU A 72 23.64 15.32 -3.03
CA LEU A 72 22.72 16.19 -2.30
C LEU A 72 22.07 15.42 -1.15
N ASP A 73 21.70 16.16 -0.09
CA ASP A 73 20.82 15.63 0.95
C ASP A 73 19.45 15.28 0.33
N PHE A 74 18.86 14.17 0.76
CA PHE A 74 17.59 13.71 0.18
C PHE A 74 16.41 14.63 0.52
N LYS A 75 16.51 15.46 1.57
CA LYS A 75 15.52 16.47 1.97
C LYS A 75 15.92 17.88 1.51
N ASP A 76 16.83 17.99 0.55
CA ASP A 76 17.24 19.26 -0.02
C ASP A 76 16.17 19.83 -0.98
N ALA A 77 15.80 21.10 -0.79
CA ALA A 77 14.77 21.75 -1.60
C ALA A 77 15.16 21.88 -3.09
N PHE A 78 16.46 21.96 -3.41
CA PHE A 78 16.94 21.95 -4.79
C PHE A 78 16.69 20.59 -5.45
N LEU A 79 16.92 19.48 -4.75
CA LEU A 79 16.58 18.14 -5.25
C LEU A 79 15.08 18.03 -5.54
N PHE A 80 14.23 18.53 -4.65
CA PHE A 80 12.77 18.52 -4.85
C PHE A 80 12.36 19.32 -6.10
N SER A 81 12.93 20.51 -6.27
CA SER A 81 12.68 21.35 -7.45
C SER A 81 13.11 20.65 -8.75
N GLU A 82 14.26 19.97 -8.76
CA GLU A 82 14.74 19.22 -9.93
C GLU A 82 13.85 18.00 -10.24
N LEU A 83 13.35 17.29 -9.22
CA LEU A 83 12.38 16.20 -9.39
C LEU A 83 11.06 16.71 -9.97
N ASN A 84 10.54 17.83 -9.45
CA ASN A 84 9.34 18.47 -9.99
C ASN A 84 9.52 18.87 -11.46
N LYS A 85 10.62 19.59 -11.77
CA LYS A 85 10.88 20.11 -13.12
C LYS A 85 11.07 19.00 -14.15
N LYS A 86 11.73 17.90 -13.78
CA LYS A 86 12.08 16.83 -14.73
C LYS A 86 11.01 15.75 -14.86
N PHE A 87 10.28 15.46 -13.78
CA PHE A 87 9.34 14.33 -13.72
C PHE A 87 7.92 14.74 -13.37
N GLY A 88 7.63 16.03 -13.24
CA GLY A 88 6.31 16.53 -12.87
C GLY A 88 5.87 16.15 -11.45
N VAL A 89 6.81 15.74 -10.58
CA VAL A 89 6.54 15.31 -9.21
C VAL A 89 5.92 16.46 -8.41
N GLU A 90 4.74 16.24 -7.86
CA GLU A 90 4.01 17.24 -7.05
C GLU A 90 4.32 17.09 -5.55
N HIS A 91 4.50 15.85 -5.09
CA HIS A 91 4.70 15.53 -3.68
C HIS A 91 5.89 14.59 -3.46
N ILE A 92 6.68 14.88 -2.42
CA ILE A 92 7.80 14.05 -2.00
C ILE A 92 7.46 13.34 -0.69
N ILE A 93 7.54 12.01 -0.68
CA ILE A 93 7.32 11.17 0.50
C ILE A 93 8.66 10.79 1.11
N SER A 94 8.81 11.08 2.39
CA SER A 94 9.92 10.67 3.25
C SER A 94 9.37 9.97 4.49
N GLY A 95 10.24 9.44 5.33
CA GLY A 95 9.83 8.91 6.61
C GLY A 95 10.98 8.48 7.50
N LYS A 96 10.61 7.96 8.66
CA LYS A 96 11.50 7.35 9.64
C LYS A 96 10.95 5.98 9.98
N VAL A 97 11.75 4.94 9.80
CA VAL A 97 11.43 3.59 10.30
C VAL A 97 11.75 3.58 11.78
N LEU A 98 10.71 3.59 12.62
CA LEU A 98 10.83 3.68 14.09
C LEU A 98 10.98 2.29 14.71
N THR A 99 10.19 1.32 14.23
CA THR A 99 10.24 -0.07 14.68
C THR A 99 10.19 -0.98 13.45
N PHE A 100 11.08 -1.97 13.42
CA PHE A 100 11.03 -3.07 12.47
C PHE A 100 11.55 -4.32 13.18
N LYS A 101 10.64 -5.06 13.80
CA LYS A 101 11.00 -6.08 14.79
C LYS A 101 10.13 -7.32 14.68
N ILE A 102 10.77 -8.46 14.93
CA ILE A 102 10.10 -9.74 15.20
C ILE A 102 10.51 -10.17 16.59
N SER A 103 9.53 -10.47 17.43
CA SER A 103 9.72 -10.93 18.80
C SER A 103 9.17 -12.35 18.92
N ARG A 104 9.93 -13.23 19.56
CA ARG A 104 9.48 -14.56 19.97
C ARG A 104 9.27 -14.58 21.47
N PHE A 105 8.13 -15.07 21.92
CA PHE A 105 7.83 -15.29 23.32
C PHE A 105 7.63 -16.79 23.57
N THR A 106 8.38 -17.34 24.52
CA THR A 106 8.30 -18.75 24.91
C THR A 106 7.96 -18.85 26.39
N THR A 107 7.02 -19.72 26.76
CA THR A 107 6.71 -20.07 28.16
C THR A 107 6.57 -21.59 28.30
N GLY A 108 7.09 -22.17 29.38
CA GLY A 108 7.11 -23.62 29.61
C GLY A 108 8.46 -24.26 29.27
N PHE A 109 8.53 -25.60 29.33
CA PHE A 109 9.74 -26.36 29.01
C PHE A 109 9.77 -26.68 27.51
N PRO A 110 10.69 -26.10 26.70
CA PRO A 110 10.69 -26.22 25.23
C PRO A 110 10.77 -27.65 24.68
N LEU A 111 11.20 -28.61 25.51
CA LEU A 111 11.40 -30.01 25.14
C LEU A 111 10.28 -30.95 25.61
N MET A 112 9.31 -30.48 26.39
CA MET A 112 8.25 -31.34 26.98
C MET A 112 6.84 -30.83 26.72
N ALA A 113 6.60 -29.54 27.01
CA ALA A 113 5.35 -28.83 26.75
C ALA A 113 5.66 -27.33 26.87
N GLY A 114 5.63 -26.63 25.74
CA GLY A 114 5.92 -25.20 25.66
C GLY A 114 4.87 -24.48 24.83
N TYR A 115 4.67 -23.21 25.15
CA TYR A 115 3.94 -22.25 24.33
C TYR A 115 4.95 -21.35 23.63
N GLU A 116 4.88 -21.26 22.32
CA GLU A 116 5.61 -20.29 21.53
C GLU A 116 4.64 -19.38 20.79
N SER A 117 4.90 -18.07 20.85
CA SER A 117 4.18 -17.06 20.06
C SER A 117 5.18 -16.13 19.40
N TYR A 118 4.79 -15.65 18.23
CA TYR A 118 5.57 -14.71 17.44
C TYR A 118 4.76 -13.44 17.23
N ASN A 119 5.42 -12.29 17.41
CA ASN A 119 4.85 -10.98 17.14
C ASN A 119 5.76 -10.25 16.16
N ALA A 120 5.20 -9.62 15.15
CA ALA A 120 5.90 -8.71 14.27
C ALA A 120 5.30 -7.32 14.32
N GLU A 121 6.17 -6.32 14.32
CA GLU A 121 5.80 -4.91 14.43
C GLU A 121 6.62 -4.08 13.46
N VAL A 122 5.92 -3.24 12.70
CA VAL A 122 6.46 -2.25 11.77
C VAL A 122 5.81 -0.91 12.10
N ASP A 123 6.58 0.05 12.61
CA ASP A 123 6.13 1.40 12.93
C ASP A 123 6.97 2.40 12.12
N ILE A 124 6.29 3.27 11.37
CA ILE A 124 6.92 4.21 10.46
C ILE A 124 6.23 5.58 10.62
N GLU A 125 7.02 6.63 10.81
CA GLU A 125 6.57 8.01 10.66
C GLU A 125 6.76 8.43 9.20
N VAL A 126 5.69 8.90 8.56
CA VAL A 126 5.69 9.39 7.19
C VAL A 126 5.62 10.91 7.19
N GLU A 127 6.43 11.54 6.35
CA GLU A 127 6.46 12.98 6.10
C GLU A 127 6.23 13.24 4.61
N ILE A 128 5.39 14.21 4.27
CA ILE A 128 5.12 14.57 2.87
C ILE A 128 5.39 16.04 2.65
N TYR A 129 6.20 16.33 1.63
CA TYR A 129 6.66 17.66 1.25
C TYR A 129 6.04 18.07 -0.07
N ASN A 130 5.78 19.37 -0.24
CA ASN A 130 5.48 19.94 -1.54
C ASN A 130 6.78 20.04 -2.36
N ALA A 131 6.81 19.45 -3.56
CA ALA A 131 8.03 19.41 -4.36
C ALA A 131 8.46 20.80 -4.91
N LEU A 132 7.51 21.74 -5.03
CA LEU A 132 7.79 23.09 -5.53
C LEU A 132 8.31 24.02 -4.42
N THR A 133 7.68 24.00 -3.23
CA THR A 133 8.05 24.92 -2.12
C THR A 133 9.06 24.32 -1.16
N GLY A 134 9.19 22.99 -1.13
CA GLY A 134 9.99 22.27 -0.12
C GLY A 134 9.35 22.23 1.26
N GLU A 135 8.17 22.80 1.44
CA GLU A 135 7.48 22.81 2.74
C GLU A 135 6.94 21.42 3.08
N ARG A 136 7.09 21.04 4.36
CA ARG A 136 6.48 19.83 4.90
C ARG A 136 5.01 20.09 5.21
N ASN A 137 4.12 19.48 4.44
CA ASN A 137 2.69 19.70 4.54
C ASN A 137 2.00 18.71 5.48
N VAL A 138 2.51 17.48 5.56
CA VAL A 138 1.83 16.38 6.25
C VAL A 138 2.84 15.55 7.04
N ILE A 139 2.43 15.10 8.23
CA ILE A 139 3.13 14.09 9.03
C ILE A 139 2.12 13.13 9.67
N PHE A 140 2.37 11.84 9.60
CA PHE A 140 1.56 10.83 10.30
C PHE A 140 2.32 9.52 10.51
N GLY A 141 1.99 8.79 11.58
CA GLY A 141 2.47 7.41 11.79
C GLY A 141 1.64 6.36 11.06
N ILE A 142 2.23 5.20 10.77
CA ILE A 142 1.57 3.98 10.28
C ILE A 142 2.09 2.78 11.08
N LEU A 143 1.21 1.84 11.43
CA LEU A 143 1.52 0.68 12.25
C LEU A 143 1.03 -0.62 11.59
N GLY A 144 1.95 -1.53 11.38
CA GLY A 144 1.67 -2.92 11.05
C GLY A 144 2.00 -3.82 12.22
N GLU A 145 0.99 -4.40 12.86
CA GLU A 145 1.19 -5.39 13.93
C GLU A 145 0.53 -6.73 13.58
N VAL A 146 1.26 -7.81 13.79
CA VAL A 146 0.78 -9.18 13.66
C VAL A 146 1.15 -9.94 14.92
N LYS A 147 0.15 -10.46 15.63
CA LYS A 147 0.31 -11.34 16.79
C LYS A 147 -0.18 -12.72 16.42
N GLU A 148 0.71 -13.70 16.45
CA GLU A 148 0.30 -15.07 16.24
C GLU A 148 -0.17 -15.68 17.57
N ARG A 149 -1.47 -16.00 17.65
CA ARG A 149 -2.05 -16.82 18.71
C ARG A 149 -2.13 -18.28 18.25
N GLY A 150 -0.98 -18.87 17.93
CA GLY A 150 -0.88 -20.27 17.50
C GLY A 150 -0.49 -21.19 18.65
N LEU A 151 -1.26 -22.26 18.89
CA LEU A 151 -0.88 -23.39 19.76
C LEU A 151 0.26 -24.16 19.10
N GLY A 152 1.49 -23.64 19.14
CA GLY A 152 2.69 -24.42 18.88
C GLY A 152 2.93 -25.34 20.06
N LEU A 153 2.17 -26.44 20.21
CA LEU A 153 2.52 -27.48 21.16
C LEU A 153 3.82 -28.14 20.70
N THR A 154 4.94 -27.75 21.31
CA THR A 154 6.22 -28.47 21.16
C THR A 154 6.14 -29.78 21.95
N LEU A 155 5.46 -30.78 21.38
CA LEU A 155 5.53 -32.16 21.87
C LEU A 155 6.91 -32.72 21.49
N LEU A 156 7.73 -33.02 22.50
CA LEU A 156 9.03 -33.69 22.35
C LEU A 156 10.12 -32.88 21.62
N GLY A 157 10.10 -31.55 21.71
CA GLY A 157 11.21 -30.71 21.22
C GLY A 157 11.39 -30.65 19.70
N LYS A 158 10.41 -31.10 18.91
CA LYS A 158 10.44 -30.95 17.44
C LYS A 158 10.25 -29.46 17.09
N PRO A 159 11.18 -28.83 16.34
CA PRO A 159 10.99 -27.47 15.84
C PRO A 159 9.70 -27.37 15.02
N THR A 160 8.93 -26.30 15.18
CA THR A 160 7.79 -26.00 14.31
C THR A 160 8.32 -25.60 12.92
N ASP A 161 7.50 -25.75 11.88
CA ASP A 161 7.87 -25.32 10.52
C ASP A 161 8.27 -23.82 10.50
N ARG A 162 7.68 -23.00 11.37
CA ARG A 162 7.95 -21.56 11.53
C ARG A 162 9.28 -21.23 12.23
N TYR A 163 9.87 -22.15 13.00
CA TYR A 163 11.24 -22.00 13.50
C TYR A 163 12.20 -21.83 12.33
N SER A 164 12.02 -22.60 11.25
CA SER A 164 12.85 -22.49 10.05
C SER A 164 12.67 -21.14 9.32
N GLU A 165 11.46 -20.59 9.32
CA GLU A 165 11.17 -19.28 8.71
C GLU A 165 11.86 -18.14 9.43
N PHE A 166 11.88 -18.13 10.77
CA PHE A 166 12.54 -17.08 11.57
C PHE A 166 14.06 -16.99 11.30
N TYR A 167 14.74 -18.13 11.17
CA TYR A 167 16.18 -18.16 10.87
C TYR A 167 16.50 -17.96 9.39
N SER A 168 15.51 -18.08 8.50
CA SER A 168 15.70 -17.93 7.05
C SER A 168 15.44 -16.51 6.55
N LEU A 169 14.95 -15.60 7.39
CA LEU A 169 14.61 -14.22 6.99
C LEU A 169 15.79 -13.47 6.36
N ASP A 170 17.00 -13.68 6.87
CA ASP A 170 18.23 -13.06 6.37
C ASP A 170 18.65 -13.52 4.95
N PHE A 171 17.93 -14.49 4.37
CA PHE A 171 18.13 -14.95 3.00
C PHE A 171 16.99 -14.58 2.05
N LEU A 172 15.88 -14.06 2.58
CA LEU A 172 14.75 -13.63 1.76
C LEU A 172 15.03 -12.25 1.17
N LYS A 173 14.67 -12.06 -0.10
CA LYS A 173 14.65 -10.72 -0.70
C LYS A 173 13.47 -9.93 -0.13
N PHE A 174 13.70 -8.70 0.32
CA PHE A 174 12.62 -7.84 0.83
C PHE A 174 11.55 -7.62 -0.25
N GLY A 175 10.27 -7.69 0.13
CA GLY A 175 9.16 -7.52 -0.80
C GLY A 175 8.98 -8.64 -1.83
N SER A 176 9.73 -9.74 -1.73
CA SER A 176 9.47 -10.97 -2.49
C SER A 176 8.18 -11.66 -2.05
N ASN A 177 7.67 -12.56 -2.88
CA ASN A 177 6.53 -13.41 -2.54
C ASN A 177 6.79 -14.26 -1.28
N GLU A 178 8.02 -14.71 -1.04
CA GLU A 178 8.41 -15.45 0.16
C GLU A 178 8.43 -14.54 1.38
N PHE A 179 8.99 -13.33 1.25
CA PHE A 179 8.96 -12.32 2.32
C PHE A 179 7.53 -11.99 2.73
N ASN A 180 6.62 -11.74 1.78
CA ASN A 180 5.22 -11.37 2.08
C ASN A 180 4.41 -12.47 2.78
N LYS A 181 4.88 -13.73 2.76
CA LYS A 181 4.27 -14.85 3.50
C LYS A 181 4.76 -14.97 4.95
N THR A 182 5.80 -14.23 5.32
CA THR A 182 6.33 -14.20 6.69
C THR A 182 5.49 -13.29 7.58
N ILE A 183 5.58 -13.46 8.89
CA ILE A 183 4.88 -12.60 9.86
C ILE A 183 5.28 -11.12 9.75
N ILE A 184 6.55 -10.83 9.44
CA ILE A 184 7.02 -9.45 9.24
C ILE A 184 6.59 -8.88 7.88
N GLY A 185 6.50 -9.72 6.85
CA GLY A 185 5.94 -9.33 5.56
C GLY A 185 4.45 -9.00 5.67
N GLU A 186 3.69 -9.77 6.45
CA GLU A 186 2.29 -9.48 6.74
C GLU A 186 2.16 -8.16 7.53
N ALA A 187 3.02 -7.91 8.53
CA ALA A 187 3.06 -6.64 9.25
C ALA A 187 3.36 -5.47 8.29
N MET A 188 4.35 -5.61 7.42
CA MET A 188 4.69 -4.61 6.39
C MET A 188 3.51 -4.35 5.43
N ARG A 189 2.77 -5.39 5.03
CA ARG A 189 1.57 -5.27 4.21
C ARG A 189 0.46 -4.49 4.92
N LYS A 190 0.25 -4.74 6.23
CA LYS A 190 -0.70 -3.97 7.05
C LYS A 190 -0.29 -2.50 7.15
N ALA A 191 1.00 -2.22 7.38
CA ALA A 191 1.52 -0.86 7.36
C ALA A 191 1.34 -0.19 5.99
N GLY A 192 1.56 -0.91 4.89
CA GLY A 192 1.31 -0.44 3.52
C GLY A 192 -0.16 -0.10 3.26
N MET A 193 -1.09 -0.92 3.77
CA MET A 193 -2.53 -0.63 3.70
C MET A 193 -2.88 0.62 4.50
N GLU A 194 -2.40 0.74 5.73
CA GLU A 194 -2.64 1.94 6.53
C GLU A 194 -2.06 3.18 5.85
N PHE A 195 -0.85 3.10 5.31
CA PHE A 195 -0.23 4.17 4.53
C PHE A 195 -1.11 4.61 3.37
N ALA A 196 -1.59 3.67 2.55
CA ALA A 196 -2.46 3.97 1.42
C ALA A 196 -3.74 4.69 1.88
N LEU A 197 -4.41 4.20 2.92
CA LEU A 197 -5.65 4.80 3.42
C LEU A 197 -5.41 6.19 4.02
N ARG A 198 -4.34 6.37 4.78
CA ARG A 198 -3.97 7.69 5.34
C ARG A 198 -3.63 8.67 4.22
N LEU A 199 -2.88 8.25 3.21
CA LEU A 199 -2.52 9.08 2.05
C LEU A 199 -3.77 9.59 1.32
N LYS A 200 -4.76 8.72 1.07
CA LYS A 200 -6.03 9.11 0.43
C LYS A 200 -6.79 10.20 1.19
N ARG A 201 -6.73 10.22 2.52
CA ARG A 201 -7.39 11.26 3.32
C ARG A 201 -6.78 12.64 3.10
N TYR A 202 -5.48 12.71 2.83
CA TYR A 202 -4.77 13.97 2.59
C TYR A 202 -4.80 14.40 1.12
N PHE A 203 -4.86 13.43 0.19
CA PHE A 203 -4.81 13.68 -1.26
C PHE A 203 -5.93 12.93 -2.01
N PRO A 204 -7.22 13.18 -1.68
CA PRO A 204 -8.35 12.47 -2.28
C PRO A 204 -8.47 12.72 -3.79
N GLU A 205 -8.08 13.90 -4.27
CA GLU A 205 -8.10 14.27 -5.69
C GLU A 205 -7.09 13.48 -6.54
N ILE A 206 -5.93 13.17 -5.96
CA ILE A 206 -4.89 12.36 -6.62
C ILE A 206 -5.32 10.90 -6.65
N ILE A 207 -6.01 10.45 -5.60
CA ILE A 207 -6.43 9.07 -5.39
C ILE A 207 -7.92 8.94 -5.72
N SER A 208 -8.25 9.19 -6.99
CA SER A 208 -9.61 9.07 -7.51
C SER A 208 -9.68 8.11 -8.69
N GLY A 209 -10.77 7.35 -8.76
CA GLY A 209 -11.04 6.42 -9.85
C GLY A 209 -10.85 4.94 -9.50
N PHE A 210 -11.51 4.10 -10.29
CA PHE A 210 -11.33 2.66 -10.27
C PHE A 210 -10.71 2.25 -11.59
N SER A 211 -9.61 1.51 -11.53
CA SER A 211 -9.03 0.86 -12.70
C SER A 211 -9.18 -0.65 -12.52
N GLU A 212 -9.62 -1.35 -13.57
CA GLU A 212 -9.56 -2.81 -13.63
C GLU A 212 -8.19 -3.31 -14.11
N ALA A 213 -7.25 -2.41 -14.45
CA ALA A 213 -5.91 -2.81 -14.85
C ALA A 213 -5.18 -3.48 -13.67
N MET A 214 -4.87 -4.76 -13.85
CA MET A 214 -4.23 -5.61 -12.85
C MET A 214 -2.72 -5.72 -13.05
N ASP A 215 -2.24 -5.48 -14.27
CA ASP A 215 -0.83 -5.61 -14.63
C ASP A 215 -0.10 -4.28 -14.40
N ILE A 216 0.11 -3.97 -13.12
CA ILE A 216 0.88 -2.81 -12.68
C ILE A 216 2.25 -3.33 -12.23
N SER A 217 3.23 -3.22 -13.11
CA SER A 217 4.61 -3.60 -12.82
C SER A 217 5.21 -2.64 -11.79
N GLY A 218 5.71 -3.21 -10.70
CA GLY A 218 6.46 -2.50 -9.67
C GLY A 218 7.80 -3.21 -9.43
N THR A 219 8.58 -2.71 -8.48
CA THR A 219 9.91 -3.27 -8.15
C THR A 219 9.86 -4.50 -7.22
N THR A 220 8.77 -4.64 -6.47
CA THR A 220 8.44 -5.72 -5.53
C THR A 220 7.50 -6.74 -6.17
N GLU A 221 7.42 -7.91 -5.55
CA GLU A 221 6.56 -9.01 -6.01
C GLU A 221 5.17 -8.98 -5.36
N LEU A 222 4.75 -7.83 -4.82
CA LEU A 222 3.39 -7.61 -4.33
C LEU A 222 2.37 -7.95 -5.42
N LYS A 223 1.35 -8.72 -5.07
CA LYS A 223 0.31 -9.16 -6.00
C LYS A 223 -0.92 -8.29 -5.83
N VAL A 224 -1.49 -7.86 -6.94
CA VAL A 224 -2.81 -7.25 -6.94
C VAL A 224 -3.83 -8.34 -7.20
N SER A 225 -4.92 -8.36 -6.42
CA SER A 225 -6.10 -9.15 -6.73
C SER A 225 -7.33 -8.26 -6.69
N LEU A 226 -8.28 -8.55 -7.58
CA LEU A 226 -9.61 -7.97 -7.54
C LEU A 226 -10.51 -8.95 -6.81
N VAL A 227 -11.11 -8.50 -5.71
CA VAL A 227 -12.11 -9.28 -4.97
C VAL A 227 -13.49 -8.77 -5.36
N GLU A 228 -14.40 -9.71 -5.59
CA GLU A 228 -15.77 -9.43 -5.99
C GLU A 228 -16.74 -9.96 -4.95
N GLY A 229 -17.75 -9.14 -4.65
CA GLY A 229 -18.84 -9.46 -3.75
C GLY A 229 -20.14 -8.82 -4.24
N THR A 230 -21.10 -8.71 -3.34
CA THR A 230 -22.46 -8.26 -3.58
C THR A 230 -23.00 -7.52 -2.37
N ILE A 231 -23.95 -6.61 -2.63
CA ILE A 231 -24.72 -5.98 -1.57
C ILE A 231 -25.76 -6.95 -1.04
N LEU A 232 -25.66 -7.31 0.23
CA LEU A 232 -26.59 -8.22 0.91
C LEU A 232 -27.84 -7.50 1.40
N GLN A 233 -27.67 -6.28 1.90
CA GLN A 233 -28.74 -5.49 2.50
C GLN A 233 -28.41 -3.99 2.49
N ILE A 234 -29.46 -3.17 2.33
CA ILE A 234 -29.41 -1.74 2.55
C ILE A 234 -30.08 -1.46 3.90
N GLY A 235 -29.30 -0.95 4.84
CA GLY A 235 -29.73 -0.53 6.15
C GLY A 235 -30.30 0.90 6.14
N LYS A 236 -30.56 1.42 7.35
CA LYS A 236 -30.93 2.83 7.53
C LYS A 236 -29.69 3.72 7.35
N GLN A 237 -29.91 5.01 7.10
CA GLN A 237 -28.85 6.03 7.05
C GLN A 237 -27.75 5.74 6.02
N ASN A 238 -28.11 5.18 4.86
CA ASN A 238 -27.16 4.85 3.77
C ASN A 238 -26.05 3.87 4.17
N ILE A 239 -26.28 3.05 5.20
CA ILE A 239 -25.41 1.92 5.53
C ILE A 239 -25.75 0.74 4.62
N VAL A 240 -24.73 0.14 4.02
CA VAL A 240 -24.82 -0.99 3.09
C VAL A 240 -23.98 -2.13 3.65
N TYR A 241 -24.53 -3.34 3.61
CA TYR A 241 -23.82 -4.53 4.05
C TYR A 241 -23.38 -5.36 2.84
N VAL A 242 -22.12 -5.77 2.83
CA VAL A 242 -21.50 -6.51 1.72
C VAL A 242 -20.91 -7.83 2.20
N ASN A 243 -20.91 -8.85 1.34
CA ASN A 243 -20.29 -10.15 1.63
C ASN A 243 -18.78 -10.17 1.33
N LEU A 244 -18.07 -9.14 1.79
CA LEU A 244 -16.61 -9.08 1.76
C LEU A 244 -16.12 -8.68 3.16
N GLY A 245 -15.08 -9.34 3.66
CA GLY A 245 -14.57 -9.14 5.01
C GLY A 245 -13.05 -9.26 5.12
N SER A 246 -12.57 -9.58 6.32
CA SER A 246 -11.13 -9.61 6.64
C SER A 246 -10.37 -10.67 5.84
N GLU A 247 -10.96 -11.84 5.56
CA GLU A 247 -10.32 -12.88 4.74
C GLU A 247 -10.27 -12.50 3.25
N ASP A 248 -11.17 -11.63 2.81
CA ASP A 248 -11.17 -11.04 1.47
C ASP A 248 -10.16 -9.89 1.34
N GLY A 249 -9.49 -9.51 2.43
CA GLY A 249 -8.52 -8.42 2.48
C GLY A 249 -9.15 -7.03 2.67
N ILE A 250 -10.42 -6.97 3.06
CA ILE A 250 -11.12 -5.72 3.34
C ILE A 250 -10.70 -5.18 4.71
N VAL A 251 -10.54 -3.85 4.78
CA VAL A 251 -10.25 -3.10 6.00
C VAL A 251 -11.11 -1.84 6.07
N ALA A 252 -11.32 -1.30 7.28
CA ALA A 252 -12.02 -0.03 7.45
C ALA A 252 -11.32 1.12 6.72
N GLY A 253 -12.10 2.06 6.16
CA GLY A 253 -11.65 3.18 5.35
C GLY A 253 -11.42 2.85 3.87
N MET A 254 -11.44 1.57 3.50
CA MET A 254 -11.25 1.15 2.11
C MET A 254 -12.45 1.54 1.24
N THR A 255 -12.21 1.86 -0.04
CA THR A 255 -13.27 2.16 -0.99
C THR A 255 -13.62 0.93 -1.82
N LEU A 256 -14.91 0.59 -1.86
CA LEU A 256 -15.47 -0.45 -2.72
C LEU A 256 -16.29 0.20 -3.84
N PHE A 257 -16.25 -0.40 -5.02
CA PHE A 257 -16.92 0.14 -6.21
C PHE A 257 -18.16 -0.70 -6.53
N VAL A 258 -19.31 -0.05 -6.71
CA VAL A 258 -20.60 -0.71 -6.95
C VAL A 258 -20.91 -0.72 -8.43
N PHE A 259 -21.40 -1.86 -8.93
CA PHE A 259 -21.73 -2.08 -10.33
C PHE A 259 -23.16 -2.59 -10.51
N ASP A 260 -23.83 -2.10 -11.55
CA ASP A 260 -25.09 -2.63 -12.09
C ASP A 260 -24.86 -2.94 -13.57
N ASP A 261 -25.12 -4.19 -13.98
CA ASP A 261 -24.90 -4.68 -15.35
C ASP A 261 -23.53 -4.33 -15.99
N GLY A 262 -22.49 -4.24 -15.16
CA GLY A 262 -21.11 -3.95 -15.59
C GLY A 262 -20.75 -2.47 -15.61
N GLU A 263 -21.71 -1.56 -15.41
CA GLU A 263 -21.45 -0.14 -15.26
C GLU A 263 -21.21 0.22 -13.79
N LYS A 264 -20.21 1.05 -13.52
CA LYS A 264 -19.94 1.56 -12.18
C LYS A 264 -21.01 2.60 -11.82
N ILE A 265 -21.79 2.31 -10.79
CA ILE A 265 -22.91 3.16 -10.33
C ILE A 265 -22.67 3.85 -8.99
N GLY A 266 -21.60 3.51 -8.26
CA GLY A 266 -21.33 4.13 -6.97
C GLY A 266 -20.05 3.69 -6.28
N GLU A 267 -19.81 4.31 -5.12
CA GLU A 267 -18.66 4.08 -4.25
C GLU A 267 -19.11 3.95 -2.80
N LEU A 268 -18.58 2.95 -2.11
CA LEU A 268 -18.82 2.69 -0.70
C LEU A 268 -17.51 2.87 0.08
N GLU A 269 -17.56 3.46 1.27
CA GLU A 269 -16.45 3.42 2.23
C GLU A 269 -16.76 2.34 3.26
N VAL A 270 -15.82 1.42 3.49
CA VAL A 270 -15.94 0.44 4.56
C VAL A 270 -15.88 1.17 5.90
N VAL A 271 -16.93 1.05 6.69
CA VAL A 271 -17.02 1.65 8.03
C VAL A 271 -16.49 0.68 9.06
N ASP A 272 -16.90 -0.59 8.96
CA ASP A 272 -16.50 -1.64 9.90
C ASP A 272 -16.42 -3.00 9.19
N VAL A 273 -15.40 -3.79 9.54
CA VAL A 273 -15.24 -5.17 9.09
C VAL A 273 -15.74 -6.07 10.21
N VAL A 274 -16.93 -6.62 10.02
CA VAL A 274 -17.68 -7.30 11.08
C VAL A 274 -17.14 -8.72 11.30
N ASN A 275 -16.78 -9.44 10.23
CA ASN A 275 -16.16 -10.76 10.30
C ASN A 275 -15.36 -11.10 9.01
N GLU A 276 -15.03 -12.38 8.81
CA GLU A 276 -14.21 -12.92 7.72
C GLU A 276 -14.72 -12.54 6.32
N HIS A 277 -16.04 -12.49 6.12
CA HIS A 277 -16.69 -12.26 4.82
C HIS A 277 -17.83 -11.24 4.90
N PHE A 278 -17.81 -10.35 5.88
CA PHE A 278 -18.90 -9.41 6.11
C PHE A 278 -18.40 -8.06 6.59
N SER A 279 -18.82 -7.00 5.90
CA SER A 279 -18.49 -5.62 6.25
C SER A 279 -19.71 -4.71 6.14
N SER A 280 -19.72 -3.66 6.96
CA SER A 280 -20.63 -2.54 6.83
C SER A 280 -19.94 -1.38 6.15
N CYS A 281 -20.64 -0.72 5.24
CA CYS A 281 -20.13 0.38 4.44
C CYS A 281 -21.11 1.55 4.44
N LYS A 282 -20.62 2.77 4.20
CA LYS A 282 -21.45 3.95 3.91
C LYS A 282 -21.34 4.29 2.43
N VAL A 283 -22.44 4.73 1.83
CA VAL A 283 -22.41 5.26 0.45
C VAL A 283 -21.70 6.62 0.44
N ILE A 284 -20.64 6.76 -0.36
CA ILE A 284 -19.91 8.02 -0.54
C ILE A 284 -20.49 8.80 -1.72
N ASN A 285 -20.71 8.09 -2.83
CA ASN A 285 -21.21 8.66 -4.08
C ASN A 285 -22.01 7.61 -4.85
N SER A 286 -23.03 8.04 -5.59
CA SER A 286 -23.82 7.18 -6.46
C SER A 286 -24.36 7.97 -7.64
N THR A 287 -24.24 7.42 -8.84
CA THR A 287 -24.85 7.96 -10.07
C THR A 287 -26.20 7.32 -10.38
N ALA A 288 -26.50 6.16 -9.77
CA ALA A 288 -27.77 5.47 -9.87
C ALA A 288 -28.19 4.88 -8.51
N GLU A 289 -29.40 4.34 -8.43
CA GLU A 289 -29.90 3.70 -7.22
C GLU A 289 -29.09 2.43 -6.90
N ILE A 290 -28.50 2.42 -5.71
CA ILE A 290 -27.83 1.24 -5.16
C ILE A 290 -28.90 0.32 -4.55
N LYS A 291 -28.91 -0.95 -4.97
CA LYS A 291 -29.88 -1.97 -4.56
C LYS A 291 -29.20 -3.25 -4.07
N LYS A 292 -29.94 -4.06 -3.31
CA LYS A 292 -29.53 -5.42 -2.95
C LYS A 292 -29.23 -6.21 -4.23
N GLY A 293 -28.12 -6.96 -4.21
CA GLY A 293 -27.67 -7.77 -5.34
C GLY A 293 -26.74 -7.05 -6.32
N ASN A 294 -26.56 -5.72 -6.24
CA ASN A 294 -25.51 -5.07 -7.02
C ASN A 294 -24.15 -5.68 -6.70
N LYS A 295 -23.29 -5.79 -7.72
CA LYS A 295 -21.93 -6.29 -7.56
C LYS A 295 -21.07 -5.23 -6.89
N VAL A 296 -20.12 -5.68 -6.09
CA VAL A 296 -19.15 -4.84 -5.42
C VAL A 296 -17.76 -5.36 -5.77
N LYS A 297 -16.85 -4.48 -6.17
CA LYS A 297 -15.48 -4.84 -6.46
C LYS A 297 -14.51 -4.03 -5.59
N ALA A 298 -13.44 -4.67 -5.17
CA ALA A 298 -12.38 -4.03 -4.41
C ALA A 298 -11.02 -4.51 -4.90
N ARG A 299 -10.06 -3.58 -4.98
CA ARG A 299 -8.67 -3.93 -5.24
C ARG A 299 -7.98 -4.20 -3.91
N VAL A 300 -7.25 -5.30 -3.82
CA VAL A 300 -6.45 -5.64 -2.64
C VAL A 300 -5.02 -6.01 -3.05
N VAL A 301 -4.06 -5.64 -2.19
CA VAL A 301 -2.65 -5.99 -2.36
C VAL A 301 -2.30 -7.13 -1.40
N LYS A 302 -1.71 -8.19 -1.94
CA LYS A 302 -1.30 -9.43 -1.27
C LYS A 302 0.21 -9.62 -1.35
#